data_AF-A0A7X7MMY9-F1
#
_entry.id   AF-A0A7X7MMY9-F1
#
_cell.length_a   1.000
_cell.length_b   1.000
_cell.length_c   1.000
_cell.angle_alpha   90.00
_cell.angle_beta   90.00
_cell.angle_gamma   90.00
#
_symmetry.space_group_name_H-M   'P 1'
#
loop_
_entity.id
_entity.type
_entity.pdbx_description
1 polymer ?
#
loop_
_entity_poly.entity_id
_entity_poly.type
_entity_poly.pdbx_seq_one_letter_code
_entity_poly.pdbx_strand_id
1 'polypeptide(L)'
;MNTATFTAYARITGYDSPQLKALGIRLDHVFVTSSLRNNWNCFGGGIEEACREHEIASSQGYVEWASLVYNPEKEGRVGRNPDAYPAAEVTELFNGVCQNAANRVLAFTENNIDVRKANASALVTLLYGKYGFGIEDFIERVKSTAARLSVSGEVLEKILQRISQGQSADAELDIFKSVYAQKLGRSFPEIPAEQWVQLVQTHSAFQLRRVDEFSRLAQAKPGQDLRMDLVEALKPDLKNYYGKLESVLGREAVLQVMQVLPPNITLALKAFDGSR
;
A
#
# COMPACT_ATOMS: atom_id res chain seq x y z
N MET A 1 -0.91 -14.14 -23.76
CA MET A 1 -1.44 -13.22 -22.74
C MET A 1 -1.31 -11.83 -23.31
N ASN A 2 -2.40 -11.07 -23.32
CA ASN A 2 -2.43 -9.69 -23.78
C ASN A 2 -1.77 -8.80 -22.74
N THR A 3 -0.95 -7.85 -23.20
CA THR A 3 -0.32 -6.85 -22.35
C THR A 3 -1.07 -5.52 -22.42
N ALA A 4 -1.00 -4.75 -21.34
CA ALA A 4 -1.48 -3.38 -21.28
C ALA A 4 -0.53 -2.53 -20.44
N THR A 5 -0.52 -1.23 -20.71
CA THR A 5 0.12 -0.28 -19.80
C THR A 5 -0.76 -0.12 -18.57
N PHE A 6 -0.22 -0.42 -17.39
CA PHE A 6 -0.79 -0.04 -16.12
C PHE A 6 -0.13 1.24 -15.62
N THR A 7 -0.94 2.24 -15.29
CA THR A 7 -0.46 3.54 -14.83
C THR A 7 -1.07 3.88 -13.49
N ALA A 8 -0.23 4.06 -12.47
CA ALA A 8 -0.62 4.58 -11.18
C ALA A 8 -0.66 6.10 -11.20
N TYR A 9 -1.76 6.66 -10.72
CA TYR A 9 -1.94 8.09 -10.51
C TYR A 9 -2.12 8.39 -9.04
N ALA A 10 -1.63 9.55 -8.62
CA ALA A 10 -2.06 10.23 -7.41
C ALA A 10 -2.97 11.40 -7.78
N ARG A 11 -3.98 11.58 -6.95
CA ARG A 11 -4.77 12.80 -6.89
C ARG A 11 -4.74 13.31 -5.46
N ILE A 12 -4.55 14.61 -5.28
CA ILE A 12 -4.86 15.23 -3.99
C ILE A 12 -6.36 15.13 -3.84
N THR A 13 -6.83 14.15 -3.07
CA THR A 13 -8.26 14.06 -2.85
C THR A 13 -8.71 15.22 -1.99
N GLY A 14 -9.72 15.93 -2.48
CA GLY A 14 -10.58 16.80 -1.69
C GLY A 14 -11.47 16.03 -0.71
N TYR A 15 -10.99 14.92 -0.14
CA TYR A 15 -11.40 14.57 1.22
C TYR A 15 -10.79 15.64 2.12
N ASP A 16 -11.35 16.84 2.05
CA ASP A 16 -11.15 17.94 2.99
C ASP A 16 -11.74 17.50 4.33
N SER A 17 -11.19 16.43 4.91
CA SER A 17 -11.39 16.14 6.32
C SER A 17 -10.77 17.30 7.06
N PRO A 18 -11.56 18.13 7.76
CA PRO A 18 -11.02 19.20 8.57
C PRO A 18 -10.06 18.63 9.64
N GLN A 19 -10.24 17.36 10.02
CA GLN A 19 -9.36 16.64 10.94
C GLN A 19 -7.98 16.35 10.33
N LEU A 20 -7.89 15.83 9.10
CA LEU A 20 -6.59 15.65 8.42
C LEU A 20 -5.90 16.99 8.20
N LYS A 21 -6.66 18.02 7.80
CA LYS A 21 -6.15 19.38 7.61
C LYS A 21 -5.65 19.98 8.92
N ALA A 22 -6.37 19.78 10.04
CA ALA A 22 -5.97 20.23 11.36
C ALA A 22 -4.73 19.49 11.88
N LEU A 23 -4.53 18.24 11.46
CA LEU A 23 -3.34 17.46 11.73
C LEU A 23 -2.17 17.74 10.76
N GLY A 24 -2.38 18.60 9.75
CA GLY A 24 -1.38 18.89 8.72
C GLY A 24 -1.10 17.73 7.75
N ILE A 25 -1.97 16.71 7.73
CA ILE A 25 -1.81 15.51 6.90
C ILE A 25 -2.45 15.77 5.54
N ARG A 26 -1.68 15.53 4.47
CA ARG A 26 -2.17 15.55 3.09
C ARG A 26 -2.02 14.17 2.49
N LEU A 27 -3.11 13.64 1.97
CA LEU A 27 -3.15 12.30 1.42
C LEU A 27 -3.51 12.39 -0.04
N ASP A 28 -2.65 11.79 -0.86
CA ASP A 28 -3.02 11.54 -2.24
C ASP A 28 -3.79 10.23 -2.28
N HIS A 29 -4.95 10.25 -2.93
CA HIS A 29 -5.63 9.05 -3.34
C HIS A 29 -4.87 8.47 -4.53
N VAL A 30 -4.48 7.20 -4.39
CA VAL A 30 -3.73 6.48 -5.40
C VAL A 30 -4.67 5.49 -6.08
N PHE A 31 -4.68 5.48 -7.40
CA PHE A 31 -5.43 4.50 -8.19
C PHE A 31 -4.59 4.07 -9.40
N VAL A 32 -4.88 2.92 -9.99
CA VAL A 32 -4.17 2.40 -11.17
C VAL A 32 -5.14 2.35 -12.33
N THR A 33 -4.79 2.84 -13.52
CA THR A 33 -5.59 2.67 -14.74
C THR A 33 -4.90 1.72 -15.71
N SER A 34 -5.63 1.19 -16.70
CA SER A 34 -5.05 0.39 -17.78
C SER A 34 -5.26 1.06 -19.15
N SER A 35 -4.34 0.86 -20.09
CA SER A 35 -4.46 1.35 -21.47
C SER A 35 -5.64 0.74 -22.24
N LEU A 36 -6.18 -0.38 -21.75
CA LEU A 36 -7.40 -1.00 -22.30
C LEU A 36 -8.69 -0.37 -21.78
N ARG A 37 -8.60 0.56 -20.82
CA ARG A 37 -9.72 1.29 -20.22
C ARG A 37 -10.81 0.40 -19.62
N ASN A 38 -10.46 -0.83 -19.25
CA ASN A 38 -11.32 -1.67 -18.42
C ASN A 38 -11.51 -0.97 -17.07
N ASN A 39 -12.73 -0.94 -16.51
CA ASN A 39 -13.04 -0.27 -15.26
C ASN A 39 -13.23 -1.28 -14.11
N TRP A 40 -12.54 -1.05 -13.01
CA TRP A 40 -12.42 -1.85 -11.80
C TRP A 40 -12.40 -0.92 -10.54
N ASN A 41 -13.17 0.18 -10.58
CA ASN A 41 -13.24 1.23 -9.54
C ASN A 41 -11.88 1.89 -9.25
N CYS A 42 -11.24 1.61 -8.10
CA CYS A 42 -9.87 2.06 -7.76
C CYS A 42 -8.79 1.54 -8.73
N PHE A 43 -9.20 0.69 -9.67
CA PHE A 43 -8.43 0.14 -10.75
C PHE A 43 -9.16 0.41 -12.08
N GLY A 44 -8.50 0.73 -13.18
CA GLY A 44 -9.12 0.83 -14.51
C GLY A 44 -9.39 2.22 -15.10
N GLY A 45 -9.98 2.27 -16.31
CA GLY A 45 -10.34 3.48 -17.05
C GLY A 45 -11.80 3.85 -16.86
N GLY A 46 -12.10 4.55 -15.77
CA GLY A 46 -13.44 5.01 -15.39
C GLY A 46 -13.47 6.49 -14.99
N ILE A 47 -14.40 6.87 -14.09
CA ILE A 47 -14.60 8.23 -13.55
C ILE A 47 -13.28 8.86 -13.03
N GLU A 48 -12.29 8.05 -12.64
CA GLU A 48 -10.97 8.51 -12.21
C GLU A 48 -10.07 9.04 -13.35
N GLU A 49 -10.34 8.71 -14.62
CA GLU A 49 -9.54 9.17 -15.77
C GLU A 49 -9.65 10.69 -15.98
N ALA A 50 -10.81 11.27 -15.64
CA ALA A 50 -11.03 12.72 -15.58
C ALA A 50 -10.39 13.38 -14.35
N CYS A 51 -9.87 12.58 -13.41
CA CYS A 51 -9.31 13.01 -12.13
C CYS A 51 -7.77 12.83 -12.05
N ARG A 52 -7.11 12.62 -13.19
CA ARG A 52 -5.64 12.46 -13.28
C ARG A 52 -4.94 13.78 -12.99
N GLU A 53 -4.36 13.92 -11.80
CA GLU A 53 -3.55 15.09 -11.44
C GLU A 53 -2.05 14.81 -11.63
N HIS A 54 -1.56 13.65 -11.17
CA HIS A 54 -0.15 13.31 -11.24
C HIS A 54 0.09 11.83 -11.50
N GLU A 55 0.83 11.50 -12.57
CA GLU A 55 1.33 10.15 -12.81
C GLU A 55 2.49 9.82 -11.86
N ILE A 56 2.38 8.71 -11.12
CA ILE A 56 3.42 8.24 -10.21
C ILE A 56 4.38 7.28 -10.93
N ALA A 57 3.81 6.30 -11.63
CA ALA A 57 4.54 5.21 -12.29
C ALA A 57 3.68 4.55 -13.36
N SER A 58 4.33 4.05 -14.43
CA SER A 58 3.71 3.29 -15.52
C SER A 58 4.57 2.10 -15.91
N SER A 59 3.95 0.97 -16.25
CA SER A 59 4.67 -0.23 -16.73
C SER A 59 3.73 -1.14 -17.52
N GLN A 60 4.29 -1.92 -18.44
CA GLN A 60 3.53 -2.97 -19.14
C GLN A 60 3.23 -4.12 -18.17
N GLY A 61 2.06 -4.73 -18.25
CA GLY A 61 1.73 -5.93 -17.48
C GLY A 61 0.69 -6.77 -18.18
N TYR A 62 0.40 -7.95 -17.61
CA TYR A 62 -0.54 -8.91 -18.18
C TYR A 62 -1.98 -8.60 -17.74
N VAL A 63 -2.87 -8.44 -18.71
CA VAL A 63 -4.27 -8.00 -18.51
C VAL A 63 -5.10 -9.08 -17.84
N GLU A 64 -4.85 -10.33 -18.22
CA GLU A 64 -5.57 -11.49 -17.69
C GLU A 64 -5.31 -11.69 -16.19
N TRP A 65 -4.13 -11.28 -15.69
CA TRP A 65 -3.84 -11.31 -14.25
C TRP A 65 -4.59 -10.23 -13.48
N ALA A 66 -4.52 -9.00 -13.98
CA ALA A 66 -5.25 -7.85 -13.43
C ALA A 66 -6.76 -8.12 -13.28
N SER A 67 -7.35 -8.75 -14.30
CA SER A 67 -8.78 -9.08 -14.35
C SER A 67 -9.19 -10.20 -13.39
N LEU A 68 -8.22 -10.98 -12.88
CA LEU A 68 -8.45 -12.05 -11.89
C LEU A 68 -8.18 -11.62 -10.45
N VAL A 69 -7.55 -10.46 -10.22
CA VAL A 69 -7.21 -9.93 -8.88
C VAL A 69 -8.38 -9.09 -8.32
N TYR A 70 -9.19 -8.51 -9.20
CA TYR A 70 -10.32 -7.67 -8.84
C TYR A 70 -11.61 -8.14 -9.54
N ASN A 71 -12.66 -8.41 -8.75
CA ASN A 71 -14.00 -8.71 -9.28
C ASN A 71 -14.93 -7.50 -9.06
N PRO A 72 -15.29 -6.75 -10.11
CA PRO A 72 -16.17 -5.58 -9.99
C PRO A 72 -17.62 -5.92 -9.58
N GLU A 73 -18.05 -7.19 -9.66
CA GLU A 73 -19.46 -7.56 -9.48
C GLU A 73 -19.95 -7.55 -8.01
N LYS A 74 -19.04 -7.66 -7.02
CA LYS A 74 -19.42 -7.70 -5.59
C LYS A 74 -19.79 -6.33 -5.00
N GLU A 75 -19.47 -5.23 -5.66
CA GLU A 75 -19.80 -3.87 -5.20
C GLU A 75 -21.16 -3.35 -5.72
N GLY A 76 -21.98 -4.22 -6.34
CA GLY A 76 -23.33 -3.86 -6.79
C GLY A 76 -23.36 -2.82 -7.92
N ARG A 77 -22.23 -2.62 -8.62
CA ARG A 77 -22.09 -1.68 -9.71
C ARG A 77 -21.52 -2.42 -10.92
N VAL A 78 -22.29 -2.42 -12.01
CA VAL A 78 -22.05 -3.07 -13.30
C VAL A 78 -22.48 -4.55 -13.38
N GLY A 79 -23.60 -4.79 -14.07
CA GLY A 79 -24.04 -6.12 -14.46
C GLY A 79 -23.20 -6.67 -15.60
N ARG A 80 -22.49 -7.77 -15.35
CA ARG A 80 -22.17 -8.86 -16.29
C ARG A 80 -22.08 -10.16 -15.45
N ASN A 81 -21.83 -11.28 -16.12
CA ASN A 81 -22.22 -12.61 -15.67
C ASN A 81 -21.19 -13.25 -14.71
N PRO A 82 -21.56 -13.59 -13.45
CA PRO A 82 -20.66 -14.12 -12.42
C PRO A 82 -20.00 -15.47 -12.73
N ASP A 83 -20.52 -16.20 -13.71
CA ASP A 83 -20.02 -17.55 -14.06
C ASP A 83 -18.85 -17.54 -15.07
N ALA A 84 -18.50 -16.39 -15.66
CA ALA A 84 -17.51 -16.34 -16.74
C ALA A 84 -16.05 -16.22 -16.25
N TYR A 85 -15.81 -15.67 -15.05
CA TYR A 85 -14.47 -15.44 -14.52
C TYR A 85 -14.46 -15.53 -12.98
N PRO A 86 -14.25 -16.72 -12.39
CA PRO A 86 -14.00 -16.82 -10.95
C PRO A 86 -12.63 -16.22 -10.67
N ALA A 87 -12.60 -14.92 -10.39
CA ALA A 87 -11.42 -14.16 -10.02
C ALA A 87 -10.77 -14.81 -8.78
N ALA A 88 -9.44 -14.83 -8.73
CA ALA A 88 -8.70 -14.99 -7.49
C ALA A 88 -8.87 -13.69 -6.70
N GLU A 89 -10.07 -13.52 -6.18
CA GLU A 89 -10.50 -12.42 -5.34
C GLU A 89 -9.32 -12.01 -4.45
N VAL A 90 -8.87 -10.76 -4.50
CA VAL A 90 -8.34 -10.18 -3.26
C VAL A 90 -9.58 -10.01 -2.37
N THR A 91 -10.08 -11.13 -1.82
CA THR A 91 -11.35 -11.18 -1.06
C THR A 91 -11.22 -10.45 0.26
N GLU A 92 -9.99 -10.16 0.65
CA GLU A 92 -9.64 -9.45 1.85
C GLU A 92 -8.99 -8.14 1.46
N LEU A 93 -9.81 -7.19 1.00
CA LEU A 93 -9.59 -5.79 1.34
C LEU A 93 -9.86 -5.61 2.85
N PHE A 94 -9.25 -6.43 3.72
CA PHE A 94 -9.08 -6.05 5.13
C PHE A 94 -8.06 -4.94 5.15
N ASN A 95 -8.58 -3.77 4.83
CA ASN A 95 -8.07 -2.46 5.14
C ASN A 95 -6.70 -2.07 4.60
N GLY A 96 -6.63 -0.79 4.22
CA GLY A 96 -5.37 -0.08 4.15
C GLY A 96 -5.15 0.47 2.77
N VAL A 97 -5.88 1.54 2.47
CA VAL A 97 -5.53 2.62 1.53
C VAL A 97 -5.28 2.21 0.08
N CYS A 98 -5.86 2.95 -0.86
CA CYS A 98 -5.83 2.67 -2.29
C CYS A 98 -4.40 2.52 -2.86
N GLN A 99 -3.38 3.05 -2.16
CA GLN A 99 -1.96 2.81 -2.43
C GLN A 99 -1.54 1.33 -2.34
N ASN A 100 -1.97 0.58 -1.33
CA ASN A 100 -1.51 -0.80 -1.15
C ASN A 100 -2.11 -1.71 -2.21
N ALA A 101 -3.38 -1.48 -2.54
CA ALA A 101 -4.05 -2.11 -3.67
C ALA A 101 -3.33 -1.79 -4.99
N ALA A 102 -2.99 -0.52 -5.23
CA ALA A 102 -2.19 -0.12 -6.38
C ALA A 102 -0.83 -0.85 -6.44
N ASN A 103 -0.12 -0.96 -5.32
CA ASN A 103 1.14 -1.70 -5.25
C ASN A 103 0.97 -3.19 -5.60
N ARG A 104 -0.08 -3.86 -5.09
CA ARG A 104 -0.38 -5.26 -5.44
C ARG A 104 -0.60 -5.45 -6.94
N VAL A 105 -1.31 -4.52 -7.58
CA VAL A 105 -1.53 -4.54 -9.02
C VAL A 105 -0.23 -4.33 -9.79
N LEU A 106 0.58 -3.35 -9.38
CA LEU A 106 1.83 -3.03 -10.06
C LEU A 106 2.88 -4.14 -9.94
N ALA A 107 2.79 -5.01 -8.94
CA ALA A 107 3.66 -6.18 -8.81
C ALA A 107 3.60 -7.13 -10.03
N PHE A 108 2.50 -7.08 -10.79
CA PHE A 108 2.29 -7.88 -12.01
C PHE A 108 2.85 -7.25 -13.30
N THR A 109 3.49 -6.09 -13.19
CA THR A 109 4.04 -5.38 -14.35
C THR A 109 5.49 -5.77 -14.61
N GLU A 110 6.00 -5.60 -15.82
CA GLU A 110 7.33 -6.08 -16.27
C GLU A 110 8.49 -5.39 -15.55
N ASN A 111 8.32 -4.11 -15.21
CA ASN A 111 9.25 -3.37 -14.38
C ASN A 111 8.80 -3.46 -12.91
N ASN A 112 9.73 -3.66 -11.97
CA ASN A 112 9.44 -3.65 -10.53
C ASN A 112 9.08 -2.23 -10.07
N ILE A 113 7.94 -1.73 -10.53
CA ILE A 113 7.44 -0.40 -10.22
C ILE A 113 6.49 -0.48 -9.04
N ASP A 114 6.55 0.53 -8.20
CA ASP A 114 5.68 0.68 -7.04
C ASP A 114 5.31 2.14 -6.82
N VAL A 115 4.24 2.33 -6.06
CA VAL A 115 3.71 3.62 -5.69
C VAL A 115 4.45 4.11 -4.44
N ARG A 116 5.56 4.85 -4.64
CA ARG A 116 6.33 5.47 -3.55
C ARG A 116 6.13 6.98 -3.41
N LYS A 117 5.58 7.64 -4.43
CA LYS A 117 5.58 9.12 -4.54
C LYS A 117 4.33 9.80 -3.97
N ALA A 118 3.40 9.06 -3.39
CA ALA A 118 2.20 9.65 -2.81
C ALA A 118 2.51 10.25 -1.43
N ASN A 119 1.91 11.40 -1.10
CA ASN A 119 2.23 12.17 0.11
C ASN A 119 2.10 11.37 1.43
N ALA A 120 1.26 10.33 1.44
CA ALA A 120 0.97 9.46 2.58
C ALA A 120 1.82 8.17 2.64
N SER A 121 2.70 7.94 1.66
CA SER A 121 3.27 6.60 1.45
C SER A 121 4.05 6.05 2.64
N ALA A 122 4.75 6.90 3.41
CA ALA A 122 5.50 6.45 4.58
C ALA A 122 4.57 6.06 5.76
N LEU A 123 3.55 6.87 6.06
CA LEU A 123 2.57 6.58 7.11
C LEU A 123 1.80 5.28 6.81
N VAL A 124 1.31 5.17 5.57
CA VAL A 124 0.56 4.01 5.10
C VAL A 124 1.41 2.75 5.15
N THR A 125 2.65 2.82 4.66
CA THR A 125 3.60 1.70 4.70
C THR A 125 3.93 1.32 6.13
N LEU A 126 4.11 2.28 7.04
CA LEU A 126 4.36 1.95 8.44
C LEU A 126 3.21 1.12 9.04
N LEU A 127 1.97 1.56 8.82
CA LEU A 127 0.80 0.99 9.46
C LEU A 127 0.32 -0.33 8.84
N TYR A 128 0.46 -0.48 7.53
CA TYR A 128 -0.13 -1.58 6.77
C TYR A 128 0.90 -2.38 5.97
N GLY A 129 2.13 -1.92 5.89
CA GLY A 129 3.14 -2.44 4.98
C GLY A 129 2.93 -2.00 3.54
N LYS A 130 3.89 -2.29 2.67
CA LYS A 130 3.85 -1.87 1.25
C LYS A 130 2.63 -2.43 0.50
N TYR A 131 2.30 -3.68 0.78
CA TYR A 131 1.23 -4.41 0.13
C TYR A 131 0.02 -4.65 1.03
N GLY A 132 -0.05 -4.11 2.25
CA GLY A 132 -1.15 -4.41 3.18
C GLY A 132 -0.99 -5.75 3.91
N PHE A 133 -1.98 -6.09 4.73
CA PHE A 133 -2.06 -7.36 5.46
C PHE A 133 -2.53 -8.54 4.60
N GLY A 134 -2.36 -9.77 5.09
CA GLY A 134 -2.82 -10.99 4.41
C GLY A 134 -2.00 -11.29 3.15
N ILE A 135 -0.68 -11.13 3.22
CA ILE A 135 0.14 -11.23 2.02
C ILE A 135 0.49 -12.67 1.64
N GLU A 136 0.54 -13.55 2.62
CA GLU A 136 0.68 -14.99 2.42
C GLU A 136 -0.51 -15.49 1.59
N ASP A 137 -1.73 -15.10 1.96
CA ASP A 137 -2.94 -15.42 1.18
C ASP A 137 -2.91 -14.80 -0.22
N PHE A 138 -2.40 -13.57 -0.35
CA PHE A 138 -2.19 -12.95 -1.65
C PHE A 138 -1.20 -13.74 -2.52
N ILE A 139 -0.09 -14.21 -1.95
CA ILE A 139 0.91 -15.05 -2.64
C ILE A 139 0.29 -16.38 -3.10
N GLU A 140 -0.51 -17.04 -2.27
CA GLU A 140 -1.18 -18.29 -2.65
C GLU A 140 -2.23 -18.08 -3.75
N ARG A 141 -2.96 -16.95 -3.73
CA ARG A 141 -3.86 -16.54 -4.81
C ARG A 141 -3.11 -16.24 -6.11
N VAL A 142 -1.95 -15.61 -6.02
CA VAL A 142 -1.04 -15.37 -7.15
C VAL A 142 -0.58 -16.70 -7.77
N LYS A 143 -0.13 -17.67 -6.96
CA LYS A 143 0.30 -18.99 -7.43
C LYS A 143 -0.84 -19.78 -8.09
N SER A 144 -2.00 -19.85 -7.44
CA SER A 144 -3.16 -20.57 -7.96
C SER A 144 -3.69 -19.95 -9.27
N THR A 145 -3.66 -18.62 -9.39
CA THR A 145 -4.00 -17.90 -10.61
C THR A 145 -3.02 -18.21 -11.75
N ALA A 146 -1.72 -18.21 -11.45
CA ALA A 146 -0.68 -18.51 -12.42
C ALA A 146 -0.85 -19.91 -13.03
N ALA A 147 -1.17 -20.91 -12.18
CA ALA A 147 -1.43 -22.28 -12.61
C ALA A 147 -2.64 -22.37 -13.55
N ARG A 148 -3.75 -21.70 -13.22
CA ARG A 148 -4.95 -21.66 -14.07
C ARG A 148 -4.72 -21.02 -15.44
N LEU A 149 -3.82 -20.04 -15.51
CA LEU A 149 -3.49 -19.32 -16.74
C LEU A 149 -2.34 -19.97 -17.53
N SER A 150 -1.78 -21.10 -17.07
CA SER A 150 -0.60 -21.71 -17.69
C SER A 150 0.55 -20.72 -17.90
N VAL A 151 0.74 -19.83 -16.92
CA VAL A 151 1.84 -18.86 -16.91
C VAL A 151 3.16 -19.62 -16.77
N SER A 152 4.20 -19.18 -17.48
CA SER A 152 5.51 -19.81 -17.35
C SER A 152 6.04 -19.66 -15.92
N GLY A 153 6.74 -20.69 -15.43
CA GLY A 153 7.36 -20.66 -14.10
C GLY A 153 8.30 -19.47 -13.90
N GLU A 154 9.00 -19.05 -14.96
CA GLU A 154 9.88 -17.88 -14.93
C GLU A 154 9.13 -16.56 -14.62
N VAL A 155 7.97 -16.35 -15.24
CA VAL A 155 7.16 -15.15 -15.01
C VAL A 155 6.58 -15.14 -13.59
N LEU A 156 6.08 -16.29 -13.13
CA LEU A 156 5.60 -16.45 -11.76
C LEU A 156 6.72 -16.17 -10.74
N GLU A 157 7.90 -16.74 -10.93
CA GLU A 157 9.03 -16.55 -10.02
C GLU A 157 9.45 -15.08 -9.92
N LYS A 158 9.51 -14.36 -11.06
CA LYS A 158 9.80 -12.92 -11.07
C LYS A 158 8.78 -12.12 -10.27
N ILE A 159 7.49 -12.45 -10.37
CA ILE A 159 6.43 -11.78 -9.60
C ILE A 159 6.57 -12.07 -8.10
N LEU A 160 6.73 -13.34 -7.72
CA LEU A 160 6.90 -13.75 -6.33
C LEU A 160 8.14 -13.11 -5.70
N GLN A 161 9.25 -13.02 -6.45
CA GLN A 161 10.46 -12.35 -6.01
C GLN A 161 10.22 -10.87 -5.72
N ARG A 162 9.46 -10.15 -6.57
CA ARG A 162 9.12 -8.72 -6.33
C ARG A 162 8.22 -8.53 -5.11
N ILE A 163 7.27 -9.44 -4.91
CA ILE A 163 6.41 -9.42 -3.73
C ILE A 163 7.28 -9.60 -2.48
N SER A 164 8.12 -10.63 -2.45
CA SER A 164 9.02 -10.91 -1.32
C SER A 164 10.01 -9.76 -1.05
N GLN A 165 10.65 -9.23 -2.10
CA GLN A 165 11.56 -8.09 -1.96
C GLN A 165 10.86 -6.84 -1.42
N GLY A 166 9.60 -6.61 -1.79
CA GLY A 166 8.82 -5.47 -1.32
C GLY A 166 8.31 -5.58 0.12
N GLN A 167 8.47 -6.75 0.77
CA GLN A 167 8.08 -6.96 2.17
C GLN A 167 9.24 -6.76 3.15
N SER A 168 10.48 -6.58 2.67
CA SER A 168 11.61 -6.43 3.57
C SER A 168 11.55 -5.09 4.32
N ALA A 169 12.11 -5.07 5.52
CA ALA A 169 12.29 -3.84 6.28
C ALA A 169 13.06 -2.78 5.49
N ASP A 170 14.07 -3.18 4.73
CA ASP A 170 14.83 -2.27 3.87
C ASP A 170 13.95 -1.63 2.78
N ALA A 171 13.08 -2.42 2.13
CA ALA A 171 12.19 -1.91 1.09
C ALA A 171 11.15 -0.93 1.64
N GLU A 172 10.58 -1.20 2.82
CA GLU A 172 9.67 -0.26 3.48
C GLU A 172 10.41 1.02 3.91
N LEU A 173 11.64 0.92 4.41
CA LEU A 173 12.46 2.08 4.77
C LEU A 173 12.91 2.90 3.56
N ASP A 174 13.12 2.29 2.40
CA ASP A 174 13.41 3.03 1.17
C ASP A 174 12.24 3.91 0.72
N ILE A 175 11.00 3.57 1.09
CA ILE A 175 9.84 4.46 0.89
C ILE A 175 10.00 5.72 1.76
N PHE A 176 10.50 5.59 2.99
CA PHE A 176 10.73 6.73 3.87
C PHE A 176 11.82 7.66 3.30
N LYS A 177 12.91 7.09 2.77
CA LYS A 177 13.96 7.86 2.08
C LYS A 177 13.42 8.60 0.87
N SER A 178 12.62 7.92 0.06
CA SER A 178 12.03 8.49 -1.16
C SER A 178 11.11 9.67 -0.82
N VAL A 179 10.24 9.51 0.19
CA VAL A 179 9.34 10.58 0.66
C VAL A 179 10.13 11.74 1.27
N TYR A 180 11.17 11.46 2.05
CA TYR A 180 12.05 12.51 2.60
C TYR A 180 12.66 13.36 1.48
N ALA A 181 13.25 12.70 0.48
CA ALA A 181 13.93 13.38 -0.61
C ALA A 181 12.99 14.24 -1.43
N GLN A 182 11.79 13.74 -1.70
CA GLN A 182 10.75 14.46 -2.41
C GLN A 182 10.25 15.68 -1.64
N LYS A 183 9.99 15.56 -0.33
CA LYS A 183 9.38 16.63 0.47
C LYS A 183 10.36 17.75 0.83
N LEU A 184 11.63 17.41 1.05
CA LEU A 184 12.63 18.36 1.49
C LEU A 184 13.55 18.83 0.35
N GLY A 185 13.39 18.28 -0.85
CA GLY A 185 14.22 18.62 -2.01
C GLY A 185 15.71 18.36 -1.79
N ARG A 186 16.07 17.44 -0.88
CA ARG A 186 17.43 17.13 -0.49
C ARG A 186 17.62 15.63 -0.28
N SER A 187 18.83 15.12 -0.46
CA SER A 187 19.11 13.71 -0.21
C SER A 187 18.81 13.34 1.25
N PHE A 188 18.41 12.08 1.47
CA PHE A 188 18.33 11.52 2.81
C PHE A 188 19.68 11.71 3.53
N PRO A 189 19.70 12.15 4.80
CA PRO A 189 20.95 12.40 5.49
C PRO A 189 21.81 11.13 5.50
N GLU A 190 23.13 11.32 5.36
CA GLU A 190 24.07 10.22 5.56
C GLU A 190 24.01 9.80 7.03
N ILE A 191 23.63 8.56 7.25
CA ILE A 191 23.53 7.95 8.57
C ILE A 191 24.69 6.96 8.68
N PRO A 192 25.47 6.99 9.79
CA PRO A 192 26.48 5.98 10.05
C PRO A 192 25.91 4.57 9.90
N ALA A 193 26.69 3.65 9.30
CA ALA A 193 26.22 2.28 9.00
C ALA A 193 25.64 1.57 10.24
N GLU A 194 26.22 1.79 11.42
CA GLU A 194 25.73 1.24 12.69
C GLU A 194 24.33 1.74 13.06
N GLN A 195 24.08 3.05 12.88
CA GLN A 195 22.76 3.64 13.13
C GLN A 195 21.73 3.17 12.09
N TRP A 196 22.16 2.95 10.84
CA TRP A 196 21.30 2.36 9.81
C TRP A 196 20.89 0.93 10.18
N VAL A 197 21.84 0.09 10.59
CA VAL A 197 21.56 -1.28 11.05
C VAL A 197 20.58 -1.28 12.23
N GLN A 198 20.76 -0.39 13.20
CA GLN A 198 19.83 -0.26 14.34
C GLN A 198 18.42 0.17 13.91
N LEU A 199 18.32 1.03 12.90
CA LEU A 199 17.05 1.49 12.35
C LEU A 199 16.33 0.37 11.59
N VAL A 200 17.05 -0.42 10.79
CA VAL A 200 16.53 -1.64 10.14
C VAL A 200 16.05 -2.64 11.18
N GLN A 201 16.87 -2.96 12.19
CA GLN A 201 16.48 -3.90 13.27
C GLN A 201 15.24 -3.42 14.02
N THR A 202 15.16 -2.12 14.31
CA THR A 202 14.01 -1.50 14.97
C THR A 202 12.76 -1.60 14.09
N HIS A 203 12.89 -1.36 12.79
CA HIS A 203 11.78 -1.47 11.86
C HIS A 203 11.31 -2.92 11.70
N SER A 204 12.23 -3.88 11.56
CA SER A 204 11.91 -5.31 11.50
C SER A 204 11.19 -5.78 12.77
N ALA A 205 11.66 -5.37 13.95
CA ALA A 205 10.98 -5.70 15.20
C ALA A 205 9.56 -5.13 15.25
N PHE A 206 9.37 -3.89 14.80
CA PHE A 206 8.05 -3.27 14.69
C PHE A 206 7.15 -4.02 13.68
N GLN A 207 7.67 -4.41 12.52
CA GLN A 207 6.92 -5.17 11.52
C GLN A 207 6.42 -6.51 12.08
N LEU A 208 7.27 -7.24 12.81
CA LEU A 208 6.87 -8.49 13.47
C LEU A 208 5.72 -8.25 14.44
N ARG A 209 5.84 -7.25 15.33
CA ARG A 209 4.78 -6.86 16.26
C ARG A 209 3.48 -6.47 15.55
N ARG A 210 3.59 -5.72 14.44
CA ARG A 210 2.47 -5.31 13.60
C ARG A 210 1.71 -6.52 13.03
N VAL A 211 2.44 -7.50 12.49
CA VAL A 211 1.86 -8.72 11.90
C VAL A 211 1.24 -9.62 12.98
N ASP A 212 1.93 -9.81 14.10
CA ASP A 212 1.43 -10.60 15.23
C ASP A 212 0.12 -10.02 15.78
N GLU A 213 0.08 -8.70 15.98
CA GLU A 213 -1.08 -8.02 16.54
C GLU A 213 -2.26 -8.02 15.56
N PHE A 214 -2.00 -7.85 14.27
CA PHE A 214 -3.03 -8.01 13.24
C PHE A 214 -3.62 -9.43 13.28
N SER A 215 -2.78 -10.46 13.29
CA SER A 215 -3.21 -11.86 13.31
C SER A 215 -4.05 -12.16 14.56
N ARG A 216 -3.63 -11.65 15.72
CA ARG A 216 -4.36 -11.76 16.98
C ARG A 216 -5.75 -11.11 16.90
N LEU A 217 -5.84 -9.90 16.33
CA LEU A 217 -7.10 -9.18 16.17
C LEU A 217 -8.03 -9.85 15.16
N ALA A 218 -7.49 -10.35 14.04
CA ALA A 218 -8.24 -11.07 13.01
C ALA A 218 -8.88 -12.35 13.55
N GLN A 219 -8.16 -13.08 14.41
CA GLN A 219 -8.72 -14.25 15.10
C GLN A 219 -9.80 -13.86 16.13
N ALA A 220 -9.61 -12.75 16.85
CA ALA A 220 -10.55 -12.30 17.87
C ALA A 220 -11.83 -11.68 17.29
N LYS A 221 -11.75 -11.07 16.11
CA LYS A 221 -12.86 -10.35 15.46
C LYS A 221 -12.91 -10.68 13.95
N PRO A 222 -13.22 -11.93 13.58
CA PRO A 222 -13.23 -12.34 12.18
C PRO A 222 -14.28 -11.54 11.40
N GLY A 223 -13.94 -11.12 10.18
CA GLY A 223 -14.87 -10.38 9.33
C GLY A 223 -14.99 -8.88 9.61
N GLN A 224 -14.34 -8.36 10.65
CA GLN A 224 -14.48 -6.95 11.05
C GLN A 224 -13.35 -6.06 10.53
N ASP A 225 -13.63 -4.76 10.44
CA ASP A 225 -12.61 -3.76 10.22
C ASP A 225 -11.74 -3.58 11.47
N LEU A 226 -10.46 -3.90 11.35
CA LEU A 226 -9.50 -3.90 12.46
C LEU A 226 -8.55 -2.70 12.47
N ARG A 227 -8.68 -1.72 11.54
CA ARG A 227 -7.69 -0.62 11.42
C ARG A 227 -7.49 0.11 12.73
N MET A 228 -8.61 0.49 13.33
CA MET A 228 -8.60 1.30 14.53
C MET A 228 -8.14 0.50 15.75
N ASP A 229 -8.57 -0.76 15.85
CA ASP A 229 -8.12 -1.67 16.91
C ASP A 229 -6.61 -1.88 16.84
N LEU A 230 -6.07 -2.12 15.64
CA LEU A 230 -4.66 -2.36 15.41
C LEU A 230 -3.82 -1.15 15.79
N VAL A 231 -4.26 0.05 15.44
CA VAL A 231 -3.52 1.27 15.76
C VAL A 231 -3.55 1.63 17.23
N GLU A 232 -4.67 1.43 17.91
CA GLU A 232 -4.71 1.60 19.36
C GLU A 232 -3.80 0.59 20.06
N ALA A 233 -3.79 -0.67 19.60
CA ALA A 233 -2.92 -1.70 20.16
C ALA A 233 -1.43 -1.41 19.93
N LEU A 234 -1.05 -0.95 18.73
CA LEU A 234 0.34 -0.66 18.36
C LEU A 234 0.83 0.73 18.79
N LYS A 235 0.00 1.57 19.41
CA LYS A 235 0.36 2.94 19.80
C LYS A 235 1.65 3.03 20.66
N PRO A 236 1.90 2.12 21.63
CA PRO A 236 3.16 2.12 22.38
C PRO A 236 4.36 1.77 21.49
N ASP A 237 4.23 0.77 20.63
CA ASP A 237 5.28 0.34 19.69
C ASP A 237 5.61 1.44 18.68
N LEU A 238 4.57 2.13 18.16
CA LEU A 238 4.71 3.29 17.30
C LEU A 238 5.44 4.43 18.00
N LYS A 239 5.14 4.72 19.27
CA LYS A 239 5.86 5.74 20.04
C LYS A 239 7.34 5.40 20.19
N ASN A 240 7.68 4.15 20.46
CA ASN A 240 9.05 3.69 20.55
C ASN A 240 9.78 3.77 19.19
N TYR A 241 9.13 3.30 18.13
CA TYR A 241 9.65 3.36 16.76
C TYR A 241 9.95 4.80 16.33
N TYR A 242 9.01 5.72 16.55
CA TYR A 242 9.19 7.14 16.25
C TYR A 242 10.31 7.76 17.08
N GLY A 243 10.41 7.46 18.38
CA GLY A 243 11.50 7.98 19.21
C GLY A 243 12.89 7.59 18.67
N LYS A 244 13.03 6.36 18.17
CA LYS A 244 14.25 5.89 17.54
C LYS A 244 14.51 6.55 16.19
N LEU A 245 13.47 6.69 15.34
CA LEU A 245 13.59 7.47 14.10
C LEU A 245 14.01 8.91 14.36
N GLU A 246 13.41 9.57 15.37
CA GLU A 246 13.73 10.95 15.75
C GLU A 246 15.18 11.06 16.25
N SER A 247 15.70 10.05 16.96
CA SER A 247 17.10 10.06 17.41
C SER A 247 18.12 9.95 16.27
N VAL A 248 17.73 9.34 15.13
CA VAL A 248 18.62 9.13 13.97
C VAL A 248 18.46 10.25 12.94
N LEU A 249 17.22 10.64 12.63
CA LEU A 249 16.90 11.58 11.55
C LEU A 249 16.64 13.00 12.04
N GLY A 250 16.39 13.17 13.34
CA GLY A 250 15.86 14.41 13.91
C GLY A 250 14.34 14.51 13.80
N ARG A 251 13.72 15.19 14.77
CA ARG A 251 12.26 15.35 14.86
C ARG A 251 11.64 16.02 13.63
N GLU A 252 12.30 17.05 13.10
CA GLU A 252 11.80 17.77 11.92
C GLU A 252 11.69 16.84 10.70
N ALA A 253 12.72 16.03 10.45
CA ALA A 253 12.74 15.04 9.37
C ALA A 253 11.58 14.04 9.50
N VAL A 254 11.40 13.49 10.69
CA VAL A 254 10.34 12.51 10.97
C VAL A 254 8.96 13.12 10.75
N LEU A 255 8.73 14.35 11.23
CA LEU A 255 7.47 15.07 11.01
C LEU A 255 7.19 15.32 9.53
N GLN A 256 8.22 15.62 8.74
CA GLN A 256 8.06 15.87 7.30
C GLN A 256 7.72 14.59 6.54
N VAL A 257 8.38 13.48 6.86
CA VAL A 257 8.12 12.17 6.23
C VAL A 257 6.75 11.64 6.62
N MET A 258 6.48 11.57 7.93
CA MET A 258 5.31 10.88 8.47
C MET A 258 4.06 11.76 8.53
N GLN A 259 4.20 13.08 8.59
CA GLN A 259 3.12 14.08 8.75
C GLN A 259 2.25 13.93 10.00
N VAL A 260 2.42 12.88 10.79
CA VAL A 260 1.62 12.58 11.98
C VAL A 260 2.50 12.02 13.09
N LEU A 261 2.24 12.46 14.32
CA LEU A 261 2.86 11.92 15.53
C LEU A 261 2.03 10.78 16.12
N PRO A 262 2.65 9.84 16.88
CA PRO A 262 1.96 8.68 17.45
C PRO A 262 0.64 8.95 18.17
N PRO A 263 0.49 10.01 19.00
CA PRO A 263 -0.79 10.30 19.65
C PRO A 263 -1.94 10.64 18.69
N ASN A 264 -1.62 11.09 17.47
CA ASN A 264 -2.56 11.55 16.47
C ASN A 264 -2.83 10.52 15.37
N ILE A 265 -2.16 9.36 15.37
CA ILE A 265 -2.31 8.33 14.32
C ILE A 265 -3.75 7.81 14.28
N THR A 266 -4.36 7.57 15.43
CA THR A 266 -5.78 7.19 15.53
C THR A 266 -6.69 8.21 14.85
N LEU A 267 -6.49 9.50 15.16
CA LEU A 267 -7.32 10.56 14.59
C LEU A 267 -7.11 10.69 13.08
N ALA A 268 -5.87 10.51 12.62
CA ALA A 268 -5.57 10.43 11.20
C ALA A 268 -6.37 9.30 10.56
N LEU A 269 -6.28 8.06 11.09
CA LEU A 269 -6.95 6.88 10.55
C LEU A 269 -8.47 6.96 10.50
N LYS A 270 -9.11 7.49 11.55
CA LYS A 270 -10.57 7.74 11.52
C LYS A 270 -10.95 8.63 10.34
N ALA A 271 -10.13 9.63 10.05
CA ALA A 271 -10.39 10.52 8.94
C ALA A 271 -10.15 9.90 7.55
N PHE A 272 -9.33 8.84 7.43
CA PHE A 272 -9.20 8.08 6.17
C PHE A 272 -10.45 7.28 5.84
N ASP A 273 -11.22 6.88 6.85
CA ASP A 273 -12.26 5.88 6.69
C ASP A 273 -13.65 6.47 6.43
N GLY A 274 -13.76 7.80 6.45
CA GLY A 274 -15.04 8.50 6.30
C GLY A 274 -16.04 8.22 7.43
N SER A 275 -15.67 7.43 8.45
CA SER A 275 -16.49 7.17 9.62
C SER A 275 -16.47 8.39 10.53
N ARG A 276 -17.65 9.03 10.65
CA ARG A 276 -17.91 10.13 11.60
C ARG A 276 -18.12 9.58 13.00
#